data_AF-A0A074LNM7-F1
#
_entry.id   AF-A0A074LNM7-F1
#
_cell.length_a   1.000
_cell.length_b   1.000
_cell.length_c   1.000
_cell.angle_alpha   90.00
_cell.angle_beta   90.00
_cell.angle_gamma   90.00
#
_symmetry.space_group_name_H-M   'P 1'
#
loop_
_entity.id
_entity.type
_entity.pdbx_description
1 polymer ?
#
loop_
_entity_poly.entity_id
_entity_poly.type
_entity_poly.pdbx_seq_one_letter_code
_entity_poly.pdbx_strand_id
1 'polypeptide(L)'
;MRKVNRKSIYCLSAAAVALLLGGSATAATAYKSISIEVDGKSQLVKGFEFGTVADLLKKQGVQVGKDDLVQPTVTKELTDGTQIKVKHAKSIVIQDGTHDPVSVNTLSDTVADVLKELQIQVTDADKLSVDATASIQSGLTIAITRRTQDVQVAEEAIPFQTERQPDANEYTGTEKVLTPGVEGKVQVKTTVFYENGKAVDRKEDRTTTAEPVNQVIAYGTKQRPIIVASRSGENLEAQKSMTMAASAYSMPGSRTATGGAAGQGTVAVDPSVIPLGTRLYIEGYGYGVASDVGGAIKGNRIDLHFDSEAQALQFGRRTVQVYILN
;
A
#
# COMPACT_ATOMS: atom_id res chain seq x y z
N MET A 1 12.14 -24.17 -91.59
CA MET A 1 11.53 -23.73 -90.31
C MET A 1 12.61 -23.69 -89.24
N ARG A 2 12.98 -22.53 -88.69
CA ARG A 2 12.75 -22.14 -87.27
C ARG A 2 13.49 -20.82 -86.98
N LYS A 3 12.82 -20.03 -86.15
CA LYS A 3 12.94 -18.59 -85.93
C LYS A 3 14.30 -18.13 -85.39
N VAL A 4 14.72 -16.97 -85.89
CA VAL A 4 15.60 -16.00 -85.25
C VAL A 4 15.08 -15.68 -83.84
N ASN A 5 15.95 -15.70 -82.84
CA ASN A 5 15.66 -15.09 -81.54
C ASN A 5 16.78 -14.11 -81.21
N ARG A 6 16.48 -12.81 -81.34
CA ARG A 6 17.39 -11.71 -81.01
C ARG A 6 17.37 -11.48 -79.50
N LYS A 7 18.57 -11.27 -78.97
CA LYS A 7 18.89 -10.96 -77.58
C LYS A 7 18.21 -9.66 -77.13
N SER A 8 17.52 -9.69 -75.99
CA SER A 8 17.15 -8.47 -75.26
C SER A 8 18.26 -8.15 -74.28
N ILE A 9 18.84 -6.97 -74.45
CA ILE A 9 19.92 -6.41 -73.63
C ILE A 9 19.28 -5.74 -72.40
N TYR A 10 19.66 -6.16 -71.20
CA TYR A 10 19.34 -5.45 -69.96
C TYR A 10 20.39 -4.35 -69.74
N CYS A 11 20.00 -3.09 -69.88
CA CYS A 11 20.81 -1.96 -69.40
C CYS A 11 20.19 -1.44 -68.11
N LEU A 12 20.80 -1.78 -66.97
CA LEU A 12 20.70 -0.97 -65.76
C LEU A 12 21.48 0.33 -66.02
N SER A 13 20.78 1.45 -66.11
CA SER A 13 21.44 2.76 -66.01
C SER A 13 20.51 3.72 -65.29
N ALA A 14 20.94 4.15 -64.10
CA ALA A 14 20.52 5.41 -63.52
C ALA A 14 20.95 6.52 -64.50
N ALA A 15 20.00 7.26 -65.08
CA ALA A 15 20.33 8.34 -66.00
C ALA A 15 19.34 9.50 -65.86
N ALA A 16 19.86 10.64 -65.40
CA ALA A 16 19.31 11.96 -65.70
C ALA A 16 19.43 12.19 -67.21
N VAL A 17 18.34 12.55 -67.89
CA VAL A 17 18.30 12.68 -69.35
C VAL A 17 18.09 14.15 -69.73
N ALA A 18 19.12 14.73 -70.34
CA ALA A 18 19.06 15.97 -71.12
C ALA A 18 18.75 15.63 -72.59
N LEU A 19 17.88 16.42 -73.23
CA LEU A 19 17.37 16.21 -74.60
C LEU A 19 18.11 17.11 -75.61
N LEU A 20 18.64 16.51 -76.68
CA LEU A 20 19.11 17.16 -77.91
C LEU A 20 18.32 16.63 -79.12
N LEU A 21 18.09 17.52 -80.09
CA LEU A 21 17.07 17.53 -81.15
C LEU A 21 17.33 16.60 -82.37
N GLY A 22 16.23 16.16 -83.03
CA GLY A 22 16.10 16.10 -84.49
C GLY A 22 15.75 14.75 -85.16
N GLY A 23 14.56 14.61 -85.77
CA GLY A 23 14.28 13.61 -86.84
C GLY A 23 12.83 13.05 -86.96
N SER A 24 12.13 13.38 -88.07
CA SER A 24 10.89 12.79 -88.65
C SER A 24 9.61 12.68 -87.79
N ALA A 25 8.63 13.53 -88.10
CA ALA A 25 7.49 13.88 -87.23
C ALA A 25 6.18 13.08 -87.41
N THR A 26 6.18 11.84 -87.93
CA THR A 26 4.96 11.00 -87.98
C THR A 26 5.05 9.68 -87.20
N ALA A 27 6.25 9.17 -86.91
CA ALA A 27 6.43 8.00 -86.03
C ALA A 27 6.66 8.38 -84.55
N ALA A 28 7.10 9.61 -84.29
CA ALA A 28 7.46 10.07 -82.95
C ALA A 28 6.26 10.18 -81.99
N THR A 29 5.03 10.39 -82.52
CA THR A 29 3.82 10.52 -81.70
C THR A 29 3.27 9.19 -81.18
N ALA A 30 3.64 8.06 -81.82
CA ALA A 30 3.19 6.72 -81.44
C ALA A 30 4.15 6.00 -80.49
N TYR A 31 5.42 6.42 -80.45
CA TYR A 31 6.42 5.84 -79.54
C TYR A 31 6.28 6.44 -78.15
N LYS A 32 5.92 5.62 -77.15
CA LYS A 32 5.68 6.05 -75.78
C LYS A 32 6.77 5.54 -74.84
N SER A 33 7.04 6.31 -73.79
CA SER A 33 7.90 5.98 -72.66
C SER A 33 7.07 6.03 -71.37
N ILE A 34 6.97 4.89 -70.68
CA ILE A 34 6.15 4.72 -69.47
C ILE A 34 7.06 4.37 -68.30
N SER A 35 6.96 5.11 -67.20
CA SER A 35 7.68 4.81 -65.96
C SER A 35 6.81 3.91 -65.08
N ILE A 36 7.35 2.82 -64.55
CA ILE A 36 6.67 1.95 -63.60
C ILE A 36 7.52 1.88 -62.33
N GLU A 37 6.96 2.27 -61.19
CA GLU A 37 7.54 2.08 -59.86
C GLU A 37 6.78 0.96 -59.15
N VAL A 38 7.47 -0.10 -58.76
CA VAL A 38 6.90 -1.23 -58.01
C VAL A 38 7.63 -1.35 -56.69
N ASP A 39 6.95 -1.10 -55.58
CA ASP A 39 7.51 -1.12 -54.21
C ASP A 39 8.82 -0.30 -54.10
N GLY A 40 8.83 0.89 -54.70
CA GLY A 40 9.98 1.80 -54.71
C GLY A 40 11.06 1.47 -55.75
N LYS A 41 10.92 0.39 -56.53
CA LYS A 41 11.83 0.05 -57.63
C LYS A 41 11.26 0.55 -58.96
N SER A 42 11.94 1.50 -59.59
CA SER A 42 11.52 2.10 -60.85
C SER A 42 12.11 1.40 -62.08
N GLN A 43 11.32 1.31 -63.15
CA GLN A 43 11.71 0.82 -64.47
C GLN A 43 11.07 1.67 -65.56
N LEU A 44 11.77 1.85 -66.69
CA LEU A 44 11.29 2.59 -67.85
C LEU A 44 10.98 1.60 -68.99
N VAL A 45 9.73 1.61 -69.46
CA VAL A 45 9.29 0.75 -70.56
C VAL A 45 8.98 1.62 -71.77
N LYS A 46 9.56 1.28 -72.93
CA LYS A 46 9.38 2.02 -74.19
C LYS A 46 8.82 1.13 -75.29
N GLY A 47 8.00 1.69 -76.18
CA GLY A 47 7.31 0.92 -77.23
C GLY A 47 6.20 1.69 -77.94
N PHE A 48 5.51 1.02 -78.86
CA PHE A 48 4.46 1.63 -79.71
C PHE A 48 3.03 1.30 -79.25
N GLU A 49 2.85 0.15 -78.61
CA GLU A 49 1.53 -0.35 -78.19
C GLU A 49 1.51 -0.57 -76.68
N PHE A 50 0.89 0.39 -76.00
CA PHE A 50 0.55 0.33 -74.60
C PHE A 50 -0.95 0.52 -74.53
N GLY A 51 -1.67 -0.54 -74.13
CA GLY A 51 -3.11 -0.51 -73.88
C GLY A 51 -3.37 0.20 -72.55
N THR A 52 -3.93 -0.52 -71.59
CA THR A 52 -4.19 -0.01 -70.25
C THR A 52 -3.02 -0.25 -69.28
N VAL A 53 -3.08 0.35 -68.09
CA VAL A 53 -2.20 0.04 -66.96
C VAL A 53 -2.18 -1.47 -66.67
N ALA A 54 -3.35 -2.13 -66.62
CA ALA A 54 -3.46 -3.57 -66.38
C ALA A 54 -2.69 -4.39 -67.43
N ASP A 55 -2.84 -4.03 -68.72
CA ASP A 55 -2.18 -4.74 -69.81
C ASP A 55 -0.65 -4.64 -69.70
N LEU A 56 -0.15 -3.44 -69.38
CA LEU A 56 1.28 -3.22 -69.22
C LEU A 56 1.82 -3.97 -68.00
N LEU A 57 1.16 -3.89 -66.83
CA LEU A 57 1.60 -4.59 -65.62
C LEU A 57 1.64 -6.11 -65.85
N LYS A 58 0.59 -6.68 -66.46
CA LYS A 58 0.55 -8.10 -66.84
C LYS A 58 1.67 -8.48 -67.79
N LYS A 59 1.97 -7.64 -68.79
CA LYS A 59 3.07 -7.86 -69.75
C LYS A 59 4.45 -7.81 -69.08
N GLN A 60 4.62 -6.98 -68.04
CA GLN A 60 5.85 -6.93 -67.24
C GLN A 60 5.91 -8.00 -66.14
N GLY A 61 4.91 -8.89 -66.05
CA GLY A 61 4.86 -9.93 -65.02
C GLY A 61 4.57 -9.41 -63.61
N VAL A 62 4.08 -8.17 -63.49
CA VAL A 62 3.66 -7.58 -62.21
C VAL A 62 2.24 -8.05 -61.93
N GLN A 63 2.08 -8.91 -60.92
CA GLN A 63 0.78 -9.37 -60.46
C GLN A 63 0.27 -8.41 -59.39
N VAL A 64 -0.97 -7.93 -59.53
CA VAL A 64 -1.60 -7.04 -58.56
C VAL A 64 -2.86 -7.70 -57.99
N GLY A 65 -2.96 -7.71 -56.68
CA GLY A 65 -4.11 -8.17 -55.90
C GLY A 65 -5.12 -7.05 -55.64
N LYS A 66 -6.23 -7.42 -54.99
CA LYS A 66 -7.33 -6.49 -54.67
C LYS A 66 -6.98 -5.43 -53.62
N ASP A 67 -6.01 -5.73 -52.76
CA ASP A 67 -5.60 -4.85 -51.66
C ASP A 67 -4.37 -4.00 -52.03
N ASP A 68 -3.80 -4.21 -53.22
CA ASP A 68 -2.65 -3.45 -53.72
C ASP A 68 -3.08 -2.07 -54.23
N LEU A 69 -2.19 -1.10 -54.06
CA LEU A 69 -2.38 0.24 -54.63
C LEU A 69 -1.79 0.29 -56.03
N VAL A 70 -2.62 0.62 -57.02
CA VAL A 70 -2.19 0.88 -58.40
C VAL A 70 -2.65 2.28 -58.82
N GLN A 71 -1.71 3.14 -59.19
CA GLN A 71 -1.97 4.50 -59.66
C GLN A 71 -1.22 4.78 -60.97
N PRO A 72 -1.88 5.33 -62.01
CA PRO A 72 -3.33 5.52 -62.13
C PRO A 72 -4.07 4.18 -62.15
N THR A 73 -5.41 4.21 -62.14
CA THR A 73 -6.24 3.00 -62.06
C THR A 73 -5.89 2.00 -63.16
N VAL A 74 -6.08 0.71 -62.87
CA VAL A 74 -5.75 -0.39 -63.78
C VAL A 74 -6.40 -0.29 -65.17
N THR A 75 -7.51 0.43 -65.31
CA THR A 75 -8.24 0.66 -66.56
C THR A 75 -7.77 1.88 -67.36
N LYS A 76 -6.86 2.71 -66.81
CA LYS A 76 -6.38 3.92 -67.48
C LYS A 76 -5.58 3.57 -68.73
N GLU A 77 -5.94 4.15 -69.86
CA GLU A 77 -5.15 4.08 -71.09
C GLU A 77 -3.82 4.83 -70.94
N LEU A 78 -2.75 4.23 -71.50
CA LEU A 78 -1.39 4.73 -71.35
C LEU A 78 -1.01 5.70 -72.47
N THR A 79 -0.62 6.91 -72.08
CA THR A 79 -0.04 7.94 -72.97
C THR A 79 1.46 8.10 -72.72
N ASP A 80 2.18 8.74 -73.65
CA ASP A 80 3.60 9.02 -73.44
C ASP A 80 3.83 9.81 -72.14
N GLY A 81 4.87 9.45 -71.41
CA GLY A 81 5.20 10.03 -70.11
C GLY A 81 4.36 9.55 -68.92
N THR A 82 3.42 8.62 -69.10
CA THR A 82 2.62 8.10 -67.98
C THR A 82 3.52 7.48 -66.91
N GLN A 83 3.21 7.78 -65.65
CA GLN A 83 3.87 7.19 -64.48
C GLN A 83 2.89 6.26 -63.78
N ILE A 84 3.31 5.01 -63.59
CA ILE A 84 2.56 3.98 -62.89
C ILE A 84 3.28 3.71 -61.58
N LYS A 85 2.54 3.74 -60.47
CA LYS A 85 3.02 3.35 -59.15
C LYS A 85 2.20 2.18 -58.66
N VAL A 86 2.89 1.11 -58.29
CA VAL A 86 2.36 -0.11 -57.68
C VAL A 86 2.97 -0.23 -56.29
N LYS A 87 2.11 -0.37 -55.27
CA LYS A 87 2.51 -0.73 -53.92
C LYS A 87 1.74 -1.97 -53.52
N HIS A 88 2.44 -3.08 -53.31
CA HIS A 88 1.81 -4.32 -52.89
C HIS A 88 1.45 -4.25 -51.41
N ALA A 89 0.26 -4.75 -51.08
CA ALA A 89 -0.15 -4.94 -49.70
C ALA A 89 0.62 -6.11 -49.09
N LYS A 90 1.05 -5.92 -47.85
CA LYS A 90 1.81 -6.91 -47.09
C LYS A 90 0.86 -7.58 -46.12
N SER A 91 0.77 -8.90 -46.19
CA SER A 91 -0.03 -9.70 -45.26
C SER A 91 0.76 -9.97 -43.98
N ILE A 92 0.24 -9.54 -42.84
CA ILE A 92 0.86 -9.69 -41.52
C ILE A 92 -0.12 -10.31 -40.52
N VAL A 93 0.39 -10.72 -39.36
CA VAL A 93 -0.42 -11.20 -38.23
C VAL A 93 -0.20 -10.28 -37.03
N ILE A 94 -1.29 -9.84 -36.41
CA ILE A 94 -1.28 -9.10 -35.15
C ILE A 94 -1.77 -10.04 -34.04
N GLN A 95 -0.96 -10.21 -32.99
CA GLN A 95 -1.32 -10.94 -31.77
C GLN A 95 -1.37 -9.95 -30.60
N ASP A 96 -2.56 -9.50 -30.20
CA ASP A 96 -2.71 -8.51 -29.13
C ASP A 96 -3.12 -9.15 -27.80
N GLY A 97 -2.16 -9.28 -26.88
CA GLY A 97 -2.39 -9.87 -25.58
C GLY A 97 -2.92 -11.31 -25.69
N THR A 98 -4.09 -11.55 -25.12
CA THR A 98 -4.78 -12.86 -25.13
C THR A 98 -5.85 -12.98 -26.23
N HIS A 99 -6.03 -11.97 -27.08
CA HIS A 99 -6.97 -12.06 -28.19
C HIS A 99 -6.47 -13.03 -29.25
N ASP A 100 -7.37 -13.57 -30.07
CA ASP A 100 -6.98 -14.41 -31.18
C ASP A 100 -6.14 -13.62 -32.21
N PRO A 101 -5.12 -14.24 -32.83
CA PRO A 101 -4.31 -13.56 -33.83
C PRO A 101 -5.13 -13.18 -35.06
N VAL A 102 -4.95 -11.95 -35.54
CA VAL A 102 -5.68 -11.39 -36.68
C VAL A 102 -4.75 -11.20 -37.86
N SER A 103 -5.15 -11.71 -39.03
CA SER A 103 -4.43 -11.45 -40.30
C SER A 103 -4.89 -10.14 -40.91
N VAL A 104 -3.93 -9.30 -41.31
CA VAL A 104 -4.17 -7.96 -41.87
C VAL A 104 -3.35 -7.79 -43.12
N ASN A 105 -3.96 -7.25 -44.18
CA ASN A 105 -3.24 -6.76 -45.36
C ASN A 105 -3.09 -5.25 -45.23
N THR A 106 -1.85 -4.74 -45.29
CA THR A 106 -1.56 -3.32 -45.09
C THR A 106 -0.63 -2.77 -46.18
N LEU A 107 -0.82 -1.50 -46.53
CA LEU A 107 0.11 -0.73 -47.37
C LEU A 107 1.14 0.05 -46.53
N SER A 108 1.09 -0.07 -45.20
CA SER A 108 1.99 0.62 -44.28
C SER A 108 3.43 0.11 -44.40
N ASP A 109 4.38 1.01 -44.12
CA ASP A 109 5.80 0.70 -44.26
C ASP A 109 6.44 0.27 -42.95
N THR A 110 5.93 0.72 -41.80
CA THR A 110 6.47 0.39 -40.47
C THR A 110 5.44 -0.22 -39.52
N VAL A 111 5.92 -0.86 -38.45
CA VAL A 111 5.08 -1.38 -37.35
C VAL A 111 4.25 -0.28 -36.70
N ALA A 112 4.82 0.90 -36.45
CA ALA A 112 4.10 2.03 -35.87
C ALA A 112 2.94 2.49 -36.76
N ASP A 113 3.17 2.56 -38.08
CA ASP A 113 2.16 2.97 -39.04
C ASP A 113 0.99 1.98 -39.08
N VAL A 114 1.26 0.67 -39.08
CA VAL A 114 0.18 -0.33 -39.12
C VAL A 114 -0.59 -0.37 -37.80
N LEU A 115 0.07 -0.21 -36.65
CA LEU A 115 -0.62 -0.14 -35.37
C LEU A 115 -1.54 1.10 -35.32
N LYS A 116 -1.09 2.23 -35.85
CA LYS A 116 -1.90 3.45 -35.98
C LYS A 116 -3.07 3.28 -36.95
N GLU A 117 -2.85 2.66 -38.10
CA GLU A 117 -3.88 2.31 -39.09
C GLU A 117 -4.99 1.46 -38.46
N LEU A 118 -4.60 0.46 -37.67
CA LEU A 118 -5.51 -0.43 -36.95
C LEU A 118 -6.07 0.16 -35.65
N GLN A 119 -5.70 1.40 -35.30
CA GLN A 119 -6.09 2.10 -34.08
C GLN A 119 -5.71 1.35 -32.79
N ILE A 120 -4.65 0.54 -32.86
CA ILE A 120 -4.10 -0.18 -31.72
C ILE A 120 -3.17 0.76 -30.96
N GLN A 121 -3.60 1.18 -29.77
CA GLN A 121 -2.79 1.97 -28.87
C GLN A 121 -1.81 1.07 -28.13
N VAL A 122 -0.54 1.43 -28.08
CA VAL A 122 0.52 0.74 -27.33
C VAL A 122 1.08 1.72 -26.32
N THR A 123 1.10 1.33 -25.06
CA THR A 123 1.61 2.17 -23.97
C THR A 123 3.09 1.88 -23.69
N ASP A 124 3.77 2.74 -22.96
CA ASP A 124 5.17 2.53 -22.55
C ASP A 124 5.37 1.27 -21.69
N ALA A 125 4.30 0.78 -21.05
CA ALA A 125 4.34 -0.46 -20.28
C ALA A 125 4.33 -1.70 -21.19
N ASP A 126 3.67 -1.63 -22.34
CA ASP A 126 3.52 -2.76 -23.26
C ASP A 126 4.85 -3.11 -23.93
N LYS A 127 4.96 -4.35 -24.39
CA LYS A 127 6.15 -4.83 -25.12
C LYS A 127 5.76 -5.35 -26.49
N LEU A 128 6.37 -4.77 -27.52
CA LEU A 128 6.27 -5.29 -28.89
C LEU A 128 7.32 -6.36 -29.14
N SER A 129 6.96 -7.40 -29.89
CA SER A 129 7.91 -8.43 -30.36
C SER A 129 8.83 -7.93 -31.47
N VAL A 130 8.44 -6.84 -32.14
CA VAL A 130 9.16 -6.19 -33.22
C VAL A 130 9.18 -4.69 -32.93
N ASP A 131 10.32 -4.04 -33.18
CA ASP A 131 10.46 -2.59 -32.97
C ASP A 131 9.41 -1.79 -33.77
N ALA A 132 8.89 -0.71 -33.19
CA ALA A 132 7.88 0.13 -33.82
C ALA A 132 8.36 0.77 -35.14
N THR A 133 9.67 0.99 -35.30
CA THR A 133 10.27 1.54 -36.53
C THR A 133 10.63 0.48 -37.57
N ALA A 134 10.51 -0.81 -37.23
CA ALA A 134 10.85 -1.89 -38.14
C ALA A 134 9.97 -1.88 -39.39
N SER A 135 10.57 -2.18 -40.54
CA SER A 135 9.84 -2.26 -41.80
C SER A 135 8.94 -3.49 -41.86
N ILE A 136 7.72 -3.30 -42.37
CA ILE A 136 6.76 -4.39 -42.59
C ILE A 136 7.20 -5.27 -43.76
N GLN A 137 7.08 -6.58 -43.59
CA GLN A 137 7.25 -7.62 -44.61
C GLN A 137 6.06 -8.59 -44.56
N SER A 138 5.74 -9.25 -45.68
CA SER A 138 4.70 -10.28 -45.69
C SER A 138 5.10 -11.49 -44.83
N GLY A 139 4.15 -12.02 -44.07
CA GLY A 139 4.36 -13.10 -43.09
C GLY A 139 4.87 -12.61 -41.73
N LEU A 140 5.11 -11.30 -41.55
CA LEU A 140 5.54 -10.75 -40.27
C LEU A 140 4.44 -10.95 -39.21
N THR A 141 4.83 -11.45 -38.03
CA THR A 141 3.95 -11.51 -36.85
C THR A 141 4.38 -10.44 -35.85
N ILE A 142 3.44 -9.59 -35.45
CA ILE A 142 3.63 -8.54 -34.45
C ILE A 142 2.82 -8.95 -33.23
N ALA A 143 3.50 -9.37 -32.17
CA ALA A 143 2.89 -9.67 -30.88
C ALA A 143 3.04 -8.48 -29.93
N ILE A 144 1.95 -8.14 -29.26
CA ILE A 144 1.85 -7.08 -28.27
C ILE A 144 1.62 -7.76 -26.92
N THR A 145 2.61 -7.70 -26.04
CA THR A 145 2.47 -8.17 -24.66
C THR A 145 1.91 -7.03 -23.84
N ARG A 146 0.65 -7.17 -23.39
CA ARG A 146 -0.04 -6.16 -22.60
C ARG A 146 0.42 -6.20 -21.16
N ARG A 147 1.00 -5.11 -20.67
CA ARG A 147 1.46 -5.01 -19.29
C ARG A 147 0.57 -4.08 -18.48
N THR A 148 0.07 -4.60 -17.36
CA THR A 148 -0.75 -3.83 -16.42
C THR A 148 -0.26 -4.05 -14.99
N GLN A 149 -0.72 -3.21 -14.08
CA GLN A 149 -0.45 -3.38 -12.65
C GLN A 149 -1.72 -3.11 -11.85
N ASP A 150 -1.91 -3.87 -10.77
CA ASP A 150 -2.90 -3.59 -9.75
C ASP A 150 -2.17 -3.14 -8.47
N VAL A 151 -2.67 -2.07 -7.85
CA VAL A 151 -2.06 -1.47 -6.67
C VAL A 151 -3.08 -1.44 -5.55
N GLN A 152 -2.79 -2.19 -4.49
CA GLN A 152 -3.62 -2.29 -3.31
C GLN A 152 -2.91 -1.65 -2.13
N VAL A 153 -3.65 -0.88 -1.35
CA VAL A 153 -3.14 -0.19 -0.17
C VAL A 153 -3.99 -0.60 1.03
N ALA A 154 -3.35 -1.18 2.04
CA ALA A 154 -3.97 -1.56 3.30
C ALA A 154 -3.28 -0.85 4.47
N GLU A 155 -4.01 -0.61 5.54
CA GLU A 155 -3.46 -0.14 6.82
C GLU A 155 -3.46 -1.31 7.81
N GLU A 156 -2.31 -1.56 8.43
CA GLU A 156 -2.16 -2.55 9.50
C GLU A 156 -1.73 -1.83 10.79
N ALA A 157 -2.22 -2.32 11.94
CA ALA A 157 -1.84 -1.78 13.25
C ALA A 157 -0.46 -2.32 13.67
N ILE A 158 0.38 -1.45 14.25
CA ILE A 158 1.63 -1.84 14.90
C ILE A 158 1.37 -1.87 16.42
N PRO A 159 1.45 -3.03 17.09
CA PRO A 159 1.21 -3.10 18.51
C PRO A 159 2.24 -2.29 19.29
N PHE A 160 1.81 -1.63 20.37
CA PHE A 160 2.72 -0.99 21.32
C PHE A 160 3.28 -2.00 22.31
N GLN A 161 4.43 -1.68 22.92
CA GLN A 161 5.00 -2.46 24.01
C GLN A 161 4.62 -1.87 25.37
N THR A 162 4.67 -2.69 26.41
CA THR A 162 4.49 -2.22 27.80
C THR A 162 5.83 -2.15 28.51
N GLU A 163 6.20 -0.95 28.95
CA GLU A 163 7.37 -0.68 29.77
C GLU A 163 6.96 -0.54 31.24
N ARG A 164 7.66 -1.23 32.14
CA ARG A 164 7.39 -1.19 33.58
C ARG A 164 8.44 -0.36 34.30
N GLN A 165 8.00 0.67 35.03
CA GLN A 165 8.85 1.57 35.78
C GLN A 165 8.65 1.39 37.30
N PRO A 166 9.70 1.18 38.11
CA PRO A 166 9.54 1.09 39.55
C PRO A 166 9.18 2.45 40.16
N ASP A 167 8.24 2.45 41.11
CA ASP A 167 7.90 3.62 41.93
C ASP A 167 8.13 3.28 43.41
N ALA A 168 9.07 3.99 44.05
CA ALA A 168 9.43 3.79 45.45
C ALA A 168 8.46 4.45 46.45
N ASN A 169 7.53 5.29 45.96
CA ASN A 169 6.52 5.93 46.80
C ASN A 169 5.26 5.07 46.95
N GLU A 170 5.04 4.17 45.98
CA GLU A 170 3.88 3.30 45.88
C GLU A 170 4.15 1.91 46.47
N TYR A 171 3.14 1.35 47.13
CA TYR A 171 3.27 0.05 47.80
C TYR A 171 3.35 -1.12 46.81
N THR A 172 4.10 -2.16 47.16
CA THR A 172 4.13 -3.40 46.36
C THR A 172 2.73 -3.93 46.05
N GLY A 173 2.53 -4.32 44.79
CA GLY A 173 1.24 -4.79 44.28
C GLY A 173 0.32 -3.68 43.76
N THR A 174 0.68 -2.40 43.88
CA THR A 174 -0.03 -1.32 43.17
C THR A 174 0.58 -1.10 41.78
N GLU A 175 -0.28 -0.78 40.82
CA GLU A 175 0.10 -0.40 39.47
C GLU A 175 -0.66 0.86 39.04
N LYS A 176 0.02 1.73 38.29
CA LYS A 176 -0.55 2.94 37.73
C LYS A 176 -0.04 3.16 36.31
N VAL A 177 -0.96 3.32 35.36
CA VAL A 177 -0.59 3.71 33.99
C VAL A 177 -0.13 5.18 34.00
N LEU A 178 1.14 5.41 33.66
CA LEU A 178 1.72 6.75 33.51
C LEU A 178 1.50 7.29 32.09
N THR A 179 1.63 6.43 31.09
CA THR A 179 1.42 6.76 29.68
C THR A 179 0.59 5.66 29.04
N PRO A 180 -0.60 5.97 28.48
CA PRO A 180 -1.38 4.97 27.78
C PRO A 180 -0.67 4.55 26.49
N GLY A 181 -0.73 3.25 26.17
CA GLY A 181 -0.20 2.73 24.91
C GLY A 181 -1.09 3.13 23.74
N VAL A 182 -0.48 3.44 22.61
CA VAL A 182 -1.19 3.77 21.37
C VAL A 182 -0.59 2.93 20.26
N GLU A 183 -1.42 2.18 19.55
CA GLU A 183 -0.98 1.41 18.38
C GLU A 183 -0.47 2.35 17.29
N GLY A 184 0.66 1.98 16.70
CA GLY A 184 1.13 2.60 15.48
C GLY A 184 0.34 2.12 14.27
N LYS A 185 0.69 2.66 13.11
CA LYS A 185 0.05 2.32 11.83
C LYS A 185 1.13 2.15 10.77
N VAL A 186 1.00 1.10 9.97
CA VAL A 186 1.81 0.89 8.76
C VAL A 186 0.88 0.79 7.56
N GLN A 187 1.24 1.52 6.51
CA GLN A 187 0.62 1.39 5.20
C GLN A 187 1.38 0.33 4.41
N VAL A 188 0.67 -0.73 3.99
CA VAL A 188 1.20 -1.79 3.14
C VAL A 188 0.69 -1.56 1.72
N LYS A 189 1.59 -1.21 0.81
CA LYS A 189 1.30 -1.05 -0.62
C LYS A 189 1.75 -2.32 -1.35
N THR A 190 0.80 -3.10 -1.83
CA THR A 190 1.05 -4.26 -2.70
C THR A 190 0.83 -3.88 -4.16
N THR A 191 1.84 -4.06 -5.01
CA THR A 191 1.74 -3.89 -6.47
C THR A 191 1.90 -5.24 -7.15
N VAL A 192 0.90 -5.67 -7.92
CA VAL A 192 0.94 -6.92 -8.70
C VAL A 192 1.06 -6.55 -10.17
N PHE A 193 2.09 -7.06 -10.84
CA PHE A 193 2.33 -6.82 -12.27
C PHE A 193 1.78 -7.99 -13.08
N TYR A 194 1.13 -7.68 -14.20
CA TYR A 194 0.52 -8.64 -15.10
C TYR A 194 1.09 -8.52 -16.50
N GLU A 195 1.32 -9.66 -17.15
CA GLU A 195 1.55 -9.76 -18.59
C GLU A 195 0.44 -10.59 -19.22
N ASN A 196 -0.25 -10.03 -20.21
CA ASN A 196 -1.39 -10.68 -20.88
C ASN A 196 -2.44 -11.21 -19.87
N GLY A 197 -2.70 -10.42 -18.83
CA GLY A 197 -3.66 -10.76 -17.77
C GLY A 197 -3.17 -11.79 -16.75
N LYS A 198 -1.95 -12.32 -16.86
CA LYS A 198 -1.36 -13.26 -15.90
C LYS A 198 -0.39 -12.54 -14.98
N ALA A 199 -0.51 -12.76 -13.66
CA ALA A 199 0.42 -12.17 -12.70
C ALA A 199 1.83 -12.75 -12.92
N VAL A 200 2.81 -11.86 -13.06
CA VAL A 200 4.22 -12.23 -13.31
C VAL A 200 5.14 -11.80 -12.17
N ASP A 201 4.76 -10.77 -11.40
CA ASP A 201 5.55 -10.25 -10.30
C ASP A 201 4.66 -9.60 -9.24
N ARG A 202 5.14 -9.57 -7.99
CA ARG A 202 4.48 -8.94 -6.86
C ARG A 202 5.50 -8.22 -5.99
N LYS A 203 5.29 -6.93 -5.80
CA LYS A 203 6.08 -6.08 -4.90
C LYS A 203 5.25 -5.63 -3.71
N GLU A 204 5.84 -5.65 -2.53
CA GLU A 204 5.25 -5.09 -1.31
C GLU A 204 6.18 -4.01 -0.76
N ASP A 205 5.64 -2.82 -0.55
CA ASP A 205 6.32 -1.69 0.10
C ASP A 205 5.56 -1.35 1.40
N ARG A 206 6.29 -1.26 2.51
CA ARG A 206 5.74 -0.93 3.82
C ARG A 206 6.23 0.45 4.25
N THR A 207 5.30 1.31 4.68
CA THR A 207 5.60 2.67 5.15
C THR A 207 4.90 2.91 6.48
N THR A 208 5.66 3.12 7.55
CA THR A 208 5.09 3.53 8.85
C THR A 208 4.45 4.90 8.72
N THR A 209 3.15 4.99 9.00
CA THR A 209 2.38 6.25 8.97
C THR A 209 2.16 6.83 10.36
N ALA A 210 2.24 6.00 11.40
CA ALA A 210 2.28 6.43 12.81
C ALA A 210 3.15 5.46 13.62
N GLU A 211 4.10 5.98 14.40
CA GLU A 211 4.89 5.16 15.32
C GLU A 211 4.03 4.74 16.53
N PRO A 212 4.16 3.50 17.02
CA PRO A 212 3.49 3.10 18.26
C PRO A 212 4.06 3.87 19.45
N VAL A 213 3.19 4.18 20.41
CA VAL A 213 3.59 4.78 21.69
C VAL A 213 3.50 3.69 22.76
N ASN A 214 4.63 3.35 23.37
CA ASN A 214 4.68 2.34 24.42
C ASN A 214 3.83 2.76 25.64
N GLN A 215 3.12 1.78 26.20
CA GLN A 215 2.43 1.95 27.47
C GLN A 215 3.46 1.94 28.59
N VAL A 216 3.41 2.92 29.49
CA VAL A 216 4.28 2.95 30.68
C VAL A 216 3.44 2.70 31.92
N ILE A 217 3.76 1.63 32.66
CA ILE A 217 3.12 1.26 33.92
C ILE A 217 4.12 1.44 35.07
N ALA A 218 3.80 2.33 36.00
CA ALA A 218 4.49 2.42 37.27
C ALA A 218 4.02 1.30 38.20
N TYR A 219 4.95 0.57 38.82
CA TYR A 219 4.63 -0.44 39.82
C TYR A 219 5.29 -0.13 41.16
N GLY A 220 4.53 -0.29 42.24
CA GLY A 220 5.01 0.01 43.58
C GLY A 220 6.11 -0.95 44.03
N THR A 221 7.15 -0.38 44.65
CA THR A 221 8.29 -1.12 45.23
C THR A 221 8.44 -0.88 46.73
N LYS A 222 7.63 0.03 47.30
CA LYS A 222 7.62 0.30 48.74
C LYS A 222 7.01 -0.89 49.47
N GLN A 223 7.77 -1.48 50.37
CA GLN A 223 7.25 -2.54 51.22
C GLN A 223 6.15 -1.98 52.13
N ARG A 224 5.09 -2.76 52.31
CA ARG A 224 4.06 -2.42 53.29
C ARG A 224 4.66 -2.52 54.69
N PRO A 225 4.23 -1.68 55.65
CA PRO A 225 4.66 -1.84 57.03
C PRO A 225 4.20 -3.22 57.54
N ILE A 226 5.16 -4.02 58.01
CA ILE A 226 4.87 -5.28 58.68
C ILE A 226 4.59 -4.96 60.15
N ILE A 227 3.44 -5.40 60.65
CA ILE A 227 3.11 -5.34 62.07
C ILE A 227 3.36 -6.71 62.67
N VAL A 228 4.21 -6.76 63.68
CA VAL A 228 4.39 -7.95 64.52
C VAL A 228 3.50 -7.80 65.73
N ALA A 229 2.33 -8.43 65.72
CA ALA A 229 1.48 -8.47 66.90
C ALA A 229 2.10 -9.41 67.94
N SER A 230 2.64 -8.83 69.01
CA SER A 230 3.42 -9.51 70.07
C SER A 230 2.70 -10.68 70.77
N ARG A 231 1.38 -10.88 70.55
CA ARG A 231 0.56 -11.91 71.22
C ARG A 231 0.11 -13.07 70.33
N SER A 232 0.11 -12.93 68.99
CA SER A 232 -0.37 -13.98 68.07
C SER A 232 0.70 -14.54 67.15
N GLY A 233 1.87 -13.89 67.03
CA GLY A 233 2.94 -14.33 66.12
C GLY A 233 2.61 -14.17 64.63
N GLU A 234 1.47 -13.56 64.32
CA GLU A 234 1.00 -13.34 62.94
C GLU A 234 1.59 -12.03 62.39
N ASN A 235 2.23 -12.11 61.22
CA ASN A 235 2.69 -10.94 60.48
C ASN A 235 1.50 -10.39 59.69
N LEU A 236 1.05 -9.19 60.04
CA LEU A 236 0.02 -8.49 59.27
C LEU A 236 0.64 -7.40 58.42
N GLU A 237 0.31 -7.39 57.13
CA GLU A 237 0.67 -6.31 56.23
C GLU A 237 -0.36 -5.18 56.33
N ALA A 238 0.08 -4.00 56.76
CA ALA A 238 -0.79 -2.84 56.81
C ALA A 238 -1.06 -2.29 55.40
N GLN A 239 -2.32 -1.97 55.09
CA GLN A 239 -2.66 -1.27 53.84
C GLN A 239 -2.12 0.15 53.81
N LYS A 240 -2.16 0.82 54.96
CA LYS A 240 -1.75 2.21 55.15
C LYS A 240 -1.34 2.42 56.60
N SER A 241 -0.45 3.37 56.85
CA SER A 241 -0.19 3.87 58.19
C SER A 241 -0.37 5.39 58.25
N MET A 242 -0.82 5.90 59.39
CA MET A 242 -1.05 7.33 59.64
C MET A 242 -0.62 7.68 61.07
N THR A 243 0.06 8.80 61.23
CA THR A 243 0.39 9.35 62.55
C THR A 243 -0.78 10.19 63.04
N MET A 244 -1.35 9.84 64.21
CA MET A 244 -2.56 10.47 64.72
C MET A 244 -2.41 10.86 66.19
N ALA A 245 -3.12 11.91 66.61
CA ALA A 245 -3.24 12.27 68.02
C ALA A 245 -4.30 11.37 68.69
N ALA A 246 -3.88 10.54 69.63
CA ALA A 246 -4.76 9.67 70.40
C ALA A 246 -5.03 10.25 71.78
N SER A 247 -6.30 10.26 72.17
CA SER A 247 -6.71 10.31 73.57
C SER A 247 -7.26 8.95 74.01
N ALA A 248 -7.45 8.79 75.31
CA ALA A 248 -8.02 7.59 75.89
C ALA A 248 -9.14 7.96 76.85
N TYR A 249 -10.18 7.13 76.88
CA TYR A 249 -11.30 7.25 77.78
C TYR A 249 -11.78 5.87 78.23
N SER A 250 -12.50 5.84 79.35
CA SER A 250 -13.16 4.63 79.83
C SER A 250 -14.57 5.01 80.24
N MET A 251 -15.56 4.49 79.53
CA MET A 251 -16.97 4.71 79.85
C MET A 251 -17.72 3.38 79.70
N PRO A 252 -17.77 2.57 80.78
CA PRO A 252 -18.48 1.30 80.75
C PRO A 252 -19.96 1.49 80.43
N GLY A 253 -20.49 0.70 79.51
CA GLY A 253 -21.92 0.72 79.14
C GLY A 253 -22.34 1.81 78.15
N SER A 254 -21.42 2.64 77.63
CA SER A 254 -21.75 3.57 76.55
C SER A 254 -22.03 2.84 75.23
N ARG A 255 -22.84 3.45 74.35
CA ARG A 255 -23.09 2.93 72.99
C ARG A 255 -22.24 3.68 71.98
N THR A 256 -21.67 2.92 71.05
CA THR A 256 -20.88 3.45 69.93
C THR A 256 -21.79 4.00 68.83
N ALA A 257 -21.25 4.86 67.96
CA ALA A 257 -21.98 5.39 66.80
C ALA A 257 -22.51 4.30 65.85
N THR A 258 -21.85 3.14 65.78
CA THR A 258 -22.34 1.97 65.02
C THR A 258 -23.40 1.13 65.75
N GLY A 259 -23.76 1.52 66.98
CA GLY A 259 -24.87 0.95 67.76
C GLY A 259 -24.48 -0.17 68.74
N GLY A 260 -23.23 -0.65 68.71
CA GLY A 260 -22.68 -1.65 69.64
C GLY A 260 -22.30 -1.08 71.01
N ALA A 261 -22.08 -1.94 72.01
CA ALA A 261 -21.55 -1.53 73.30
C ALA A 261 -20.07 -1.13 73.16
N ALA A 262 -19.68 0.00 73.75
CA ALA A 262 -18.29 0.42 73.79
C ALA A 262 -17.52 -0.44 74.82
N GLY A 263 -16.34 -0.87 74.42
CA GLY A 263 -15.41 -1.67 75.21
C GLY A 263 -14.03 -1.61 74.57
N GLN A 264 -13.03 -2.22 75.22
CA GLN A 264 -11.69 -2.31 74.64
C GLN A 264 -11.72 -2.79 73.19
N GLY A 265 -11.01 -2.08 72.32
CA GLY A 265 -11.05 -2.23 70.86
C GLY A 265 -12.00 -1.26 70.15
N THR A 266 -12.80 -0.48 70.87
CA THR A 266 -13.61 0.62 70.30
C THR A 266 -12.74 1.84 70.04
N VAL A 267 -12.73 2.31 68.79
CA VAL A 267 -11.97 3.49 68.36
C VAL A 267 -12.95 4.53 67.81
N ALA A 268 -12.99 5.69 68.46
CA ALA A 268 -13.67 6.85 67.92
C ALA A 268 -12.78 7.54 66.88
N VAL A 269 -13.33 7.80 65.70
CA VAL A 269 -12.62 8.38 64.55
C VAL A 269 -13.42 9.50 63.90
N ASP A 270 -12.76 10.24 63.01
CA ASP A 270 -13.45 11.02 61.98
C ASP A 270 -13.75 10.10 60.77
N PRO A 271 -15.03 9.81 60.45
CA PRO A 271 -15.39 8.94 59.33
C PRO A 271 -14.92 9.43 57.95
N SER A 272 -14.61 10.72 57.81
CA SER A 272 -14.03 11.27 56.58
C SER A 272 -12.54 10.93 56.40
N VAL A 273 -11.86 10.52 57.48
CA VAL A 273 -10.44 10.12 57.49
C VAL A 273 -10.29 8.60 57.61
N ILE A 274 -11.06 7.97 58.51
CA ILE A 274 -11.12 6.52 58.69
C ILE A 274 -12.59 6.10 58.66
N PRO A 275 -13.07 5.40 57.62
CA PRO A 275 -14.44 4.91 57.56
C PRO A 275 -14.80 4.02 58.75
N LEU A 276 -16.04 4.09 59.21
CA LEU A 276 -16.51 3.18 60.27
C LEU A 276 -16.48 1.72 59.78
N GLY A 277 -16.20 0.80 60.70
CA GLY A 277 -15.96 -0.63 60.42
C GLY A 277 -14.51 -0.98 60.09
N THR A 278 -13.63 0.01 59.85
CA THR A 278 -12.22 -0.23 59.53
C THR A 278 -11.50 -0.92 60.69
N ARG A 279 -10.78 -2.00 60.39
CA ARG A 279 -9.90 -2.71 61.35
C ARG A 279 -8.56 -1.99 61.45
N LEU A 280 -8.11 -1.77 62.67
CA LEU A 280 -6.92 -0.99 62.98
C LEU A 280 -5.98 -1.77 63.88
N TYR A 281 -4.68 -1.53 63.70
CA TYR A 281 -3.69 -1.76 64.74
C TYR A 281 -3.11 -0.41 65.16
N ILE A 282 -3.11 -0.13 66.46
CA ILE A 282 -2.71 1.16 67.01
C ILE A 282 -1.54 0.92 67.95
N GLU A 283 -0.41 1.55 67.67
CA GLU A 283 0.80 1.38 68.48
C GLU A 283 0.56 1.80 69.94
N GLY A 284 0.94 0.92 70.88
CA GLY A 284 0.71 1.13 72.31
C GLY A 284 -0.71 0.83 72.81
N TYR A 285 -1.63 0.46 71.91
CA TYR A 285 -3.02 0.08 72.25
C TYR A 285 -3.36 -1.35 71.80
N GLY A 286 -2.99 -1.72 70.57
CA GLY A 286 -3.31 -3.02 69.98
C GLY A 286 -4.40 -2.93 68.91
N TYR A 287 -5.17 -4.00 68.74
CA TYR A 287 -6.23 -4.07 67.75
C TYR A 287 -7.45 -3.24 68.14
N GLY A 288 -8.07 -2.59 67.16
CA GLY A 288 -9.32 -1.88 67.34
C GLY A 288 -10.14 -1.84 66.06
N VAL A 289 -11.39 -1.40 66.19
CA VAL A 289 -12.31 -1.17 65.09
C VAL A 289 -12.79 0.27 65.19
N ALA A 290 -12.79 0.98 64.06
CA ALA A 290 -13.41 2.29 63.94
C ALA A 290 -14.93 2.15 64.08
N SER A 291 -15.46 2.14 65.30
CA SER A 291 -16.87 1.84 65.59
C SER A 291 -17.62 3.03 66.19
N ASP A 292 -16.91 4.11 66.53
CA ASP A 292 -17.48 5.26 67.22
C ASP A 292 -17.09 6.60 66.58
N VAL A 293 -17.83 7.66 66.92
CA VAL A 293 -17.58 9.04 66.47
C VAL A 293 -17.76 10.00 67.65
N GLY A 294 -16.75 10.81 67.92
CA GLY A 294 -16.83 11.88 68.91
C GLY A 294 -16.96 13.25 68.27
N GLY A 295 -17.74 14.16 68.90
CA GLY A 295 -17.91 15.53 68.40
C GLY A 295 -16.58 16.30 68.25
N ALA A 296 -15.63 16.04 69.15
CA ALA A 296 -14.28 16.62 69.14
C ALA A 296 -13.23 15.79 68.36
N ILE A 297 -13.60 14.62 67.84
CA ILE A 297 -12.71 13.72 67.10
C ILE A 297 -12.84 14.03 65.62
N LYS A 298 -11.98 14.93 65.14
CA LYS A 298 -11.97 15.47 63.78
C LYS A 298 -10.56 15.42 63.20
N GLY A 299 -10.45 15.13 61.91
CA GLY A 299 -9.17 15.00 61.20
C GLY A 299 -8.32 13.85 61.74
N ASN A 300 -7.02 14.09 61.90
CA ASN A 300 -6.05 13.08 62.36
C ASN A 300 -6.05 12.90 63.90
N ARG A 301 -7.23 12.80 64.50
CA ARG A 301 -7.44 12.54 65.93
C ARG A 301 -8.26 11.28 66.11
N ILE A 302 -7.92 10.48 67.10
CA ILE A 302 -8.67 9.29 67.53
C ILE A 302 -8.88 9.31 69.04
N ASP A 303 -9.91 8.62 69.52
CA ASP A 303 -10.13 8.38 70.94
C ASP A 303 -10.28 6.89 71.21
N LEU A 304 -9.51 6.37 72.15
CA LEU A 304 -9.37 4.94 72.40
C LEU A 304 -10.11 4.55 73.67
N HIS A 305 -11.06 3.62 73.55
CA HIS A 305 -11.78 3.12 74.71
C HIS A 305 -10.92 2.11 75.49
N PHE A 306 -10.86 2.24 76.80
CA PHE A 306 -10.28 1.27 77.71
C PHE A 306 -11.35 0.77 78.68
N ASP A 307 -11.20 -0.47 79.14
CA ASP A 307 -12.13 -1.07 80.09
C ASP A 307 -12.05 -0.44 81.49
N SER A 308 -10.95 0.26 81.80
CA SER A 308 -10.78 0.95 83.08
C SER A 308 -10.19 2.35 82.94
N GLU A 309 -10.64 3.26 83.82
CA GLU A 309 -10.14 4.63 83.90
C GLU A 309 -8.65 4.68 84.19
N ALA A 310 -8.13 3.76 85.02
CA ALA A 310 -6.70 3.67 85.32
C ALA A 310 -5.86 3.40 84.07
N GLN A 311 -6.31 2.50 83.18
CA GLN A 311 -5.62 2.24 81.91
C GLN A 311 -5.72 3.43 80.95
N ALA A 312 -6.89 4.08 80.88
CA ALA A 312 -7.07 5.28 80.07
C ALA A 312 -6.14 6.42 80.52
N LEU A 313 -6.02 6.65 81.82
CA LEU A 313 -5.10 7.66 82.39
C LEU A 313 -3.64 7.31 82.15
N GLN A 314 -3.27 6.03 82.28
CA GLN A 314 -1.91 5.56 81.99
C GLN A 314 -1.55 5.72 80.51
N PHE A 315 -2.51 5.49 79.61
CA PHE A 315 -2.32 5.77 78.20
C PHE A 315 -2.23 7.27 77.92
N GLY A 316 -3.12 8.07 78.52
CA GLY A 316 -3.11 9.53 78.40
C GLY A 316 -3.29 10.03 76.97
N ARG A 317 -2.76 11.22 76.68
CA ARG A 317 -2.76 11.79 75.31
C ARG A 317 -1.38 11.67 74.70
N ARG A 318 -1.30 11.08 73.51
CA ARG A 318 -0.03 10.86 72.83
C ARG A 318 -0.23 10.79 71.32
N THR A 319 0.86 10.99 70.58
CA THR A 319 0.89 10.70 69.15
C THR A 319 1.16 9.22 68.96
N VAL A 320 0.36 8.54 68.14
CA VAL A 320 0.52 7.11 67.84
C VAL A 320 0.58 6.86 66.35
N GLN A 321 1.25 5.78 65.96
CA GLN A 321 1.14 5.23 64.62
C GLN A 321 -0.10 4.32 64.55
N VAL A 322 -1.03 4.68 63.69
CA VAL A 322 -2.22 3.89 63.36
C VAL A 322 -1.98 3.18 62.04
N TYR A 323 -2.27 1.89 62.00
CA TYR A 323 -2.18 1.08 60.80
C TYR A 323 -3.57 0.58 60.42
N ILE A 324 -3.94 0.76 59.16
CA ILE A 324 -5.18 0.25 58.57
C ILE A 324 -4.93 -1.17 58.10
N LEU A 325 -5.76 -2.10 58.57
CA LEU A 325 -5.69 -3.52 58.23
C LEU A 325 -6.74 -3.86 57.16
N ASN A 326 -6.50 -4.94 56.42
CA ASN A 326 -7.49 -5.56 55.53
C ASN A 326 -8.74 -6.02 56.31
#